data_AF-A0A529KME0-F1
#
_entry.id   AF-A0A529KME0-F1
#
_cell.length_a   1.000
_cell.length_b   1.000
_cell.length_c   1.000
_cell.angle_alpha   90.00
_cell.angle_beta   90.00
_cell.angle_gamma   90.00
#
_symmetry.space_group_name_H-M   'P 1'
#
loop_
_entity.id
_entity.type
_entity.pdbx_description
1 polymer ?
#
loop_
_entity_poly.entity_id
_entity_poly.type
_entity_poly.pdbx_seq_one_letter_code
_entity_poly.pdbx_strand_id
1 'polypeptide(L)'
;MRTKSKWSPGPGKRNGGEALSIRQMIEAVAVEHGLDRKRIFITGLSAGGAMTSVMLACYPEVFAGGAIIAGLPYGSAKTVPEAFDRMRGHGMPSERQLQKALRDASPHQGPWPSISVWHGSADQTVASSNADAIVAQWRAVHGLDARSTRSEMVDGHSRRVWRNAQGQELIEEYRIAGMGHGTPLGTAGDAALGVGGPFMLDVGISSTWHIARFWGIAKPCVKRDAKIKPAKANNEALAPGFARAFSMPKAGVPNVPHSAKRANIPPSQKPSSAAGIRKVIEDALRSAGLMH
;
A
#
# COMPACT_ATOMS: atom_id res chain seq x y z
N MET A 1 8.59 41.48 -16.58
CA MET A 1 9.21 40.34 -17.29
C MET A 1 8.54 39.05 -16.84
N ARG A 2 7.87 38.34 -17.78
CA ARG A 2 7.37 36.98 -17.57
C ARG A 2 8.51 36.00 -17.82
N THR A 3 8.73 35.05 -16.91
CA THR A 3 9.42 33.79 -17.23
C THR A 3 8.44 32.64 -17.02
N LYS A 4 7.99 32.07 -18.13
CA LYS A 4 7.46 30.70 -18.26
C LYS A 4 8.61 29.73 -17.88
N SER A 5 8.45 28.57 -17.28
CA SER A 5 7.39 27.56 -17.43
C SER A 5 7.23 26.75 -16.13
N LYS A 6 6.00 26.65 -15.61
CA LYS A 6 5.65 25.58 -14.66
C LYS A 6 5.38 24.31 -15.47
N TRP A 7 6.44 23.55 -15.73
CA TRP A 7 6.28 22.13 -16.05
C TRP A 7 5.81 21.43 -14.78
N SER A 8 4.53 21.07 -14.69
CA SER A 8 4.06 20.16 -13.65
C SER A 8 4.36 18.75 -14.14
N PRO A 9 5.19 17.95 -13.45
CA PRO A 9 5.41 16.57 -13.84
C PRO A 9 4.06 15.82 -13.78
N GLY A 10 3.86 14.88 -14.71
CA GLY A 10 2.63 14.09 -14.81
C GLY A 10 2.27 13.35 -13.51
N PRO A 11 1.01 12.93 -13.35
CA PRO A 11 0.55 12.31 -12.12
C PRO A 11 1.35 11.01 -11.86
N GLY A 12 1.69 10.73 -10.60
CA GLY A 12 2.55 9.59 -10.21
C GLY A 12 4.06 9.83 -10.33
N LYS A 13 4.50 11.05 -10.66
CA LYS A 13 5.91 11.47 -10.59
C LYS A 13 6.15 12.34 -9.36
N ARG A 14 7.40 12.36 -8.88
CA ARG A 14 7.84 13.28 -7.82
C ARG A 14 7.39 14.71 -8.13
N ASN A 15 6.85 15.38 -7.11
CA ASN A 15 6.35 16.76 -7.15
C ASN A 15 5.13 16.99 -8.05
N GLY A 16 4.32 15.96 -8.33
CA GLY A 16 3.07 16.09 -9.06
C GLY A 16 1.98 15.12 -8.57
N GLY A 17 0.72 15.47 -8.84
CA GLY A 17 -0.46 14.62 -8.60
C GLY A 17 -0.66 14.19 -7.14
N GLU A 18 -1.31 13.03 -6.97
CA GLU A 18 -1.67 12.48 -5.65
C GLU A 18 -0.44 12.20 -4.77
N ALA A 19 0.70 11.82 -5.36
CA ALA A 19 1.93 11.53 -4.62
C ALA A 19 2.43 12.77 -3.83
N LEU A 20 2.35 13.96 -4.43
CA LEU A 20 2.69 15.20 -3.73
C LEU A 20 1.70 15.51 -2.60
N SER A 21 0.40 15.28 -2.83
CA SER A 21 -0.62 15.48 -1.79
C SER A 21 -0.39 14.56 -0.59
N ILE A 22 -0.11 13.27 -0.82
CA ILE A 22 0.23 12.31 0.25
C ILE A 22 1.49 12.77 0.98
N ARG A 23 2.53 13.19 0.27
CA ARG A 23 3.76 13.72 0.88
C ARG A 23 3.49 14.91 1.79
N GLN A 24 2.62 15.83 1.37
CA GLN A 24 2.26 17.02 2.13
C GLN A 24 1.42 16.68 3.36
N MET A 25 0.47 15.74 3.25
CA MET A 25 -0.28 15.23 4.40
C MET A 25 0.63 14.60 5.44
N ILE A 26 1.61 13.79 5.00
CA ILE A 26 2.62 13.21 5.89
C ILE A 26 3.42 14.31 6.59
N GLU A 27 3.86 15.35 5.88
CA GLU A 27 4.61 16.46 6.50
C GLU A 27 3.79 17.20 7.53
N ALA A 28 2.53 17.52 7.20
CA ALA A 28 1.63 18.25 8.08
C ALA A 28 1.45 17.50 9.41
N VAL A 29 1.11 16.22 9.36
CA VAL A 29 0.94 15.37 10.55
C VAL A 29 2.27 15.21 11.32
N ALA A 30 3.40 15.07 10.63
CA ALA A 30 4.70 14.93 11.28
C ALA A 30 5.14 16.21 12.02
N VAL A 31 4.86 17.39 11.46
CA VAL A 31 5.09 18.68 12.13
C VAL A 31 4.13 18.85 13.31
N GLU A 32 2.83 18.68 13.06
CA GLU A 32 1.77 18.94 14.04
C GLU A 32 1.94 18.09 15.31
N HIS A 33 2.30 16.82 15.16
CA HIS A 33 2.43 15.90 16.28
C HIS A 33 3.87 15.62 16.71
N GLY A 34 4.86 16.32 16.14
CA GLY A 34 6.28 16.10 16.48
C GLY A 34 6.76 14.67 16.22
N LEU A 35 6.26 14.01 15.16
CA LEU A 35 6.58 12.61 14.88
C LEU A 35 8.04 12.45 14.44
N ASP A 36 8.64 11.33 14.84
CA ASP A 36 9.98 10.95 14.38
C ASP A 36 9.94 10.64 12.87
N ARG A 37 10.54 11.52 12.07
CA ARG A 37 10.63 11.40 10.61
C ARG A 37 11.43 10.16 10.17
N LYS A 38 12.23 9.56 11.06
CA LYS A 38 12.94 8.30 10.78
C LYS A 38 12.07 7.06 10.97
N ARG A 39 10.81 7.22 11.40
CA ARG A 39 9.87 6.13 11.70
C ARG A 39 8.54 6.29 10.97
N ILE A 40 8.59 6.78 9.74
CA ILE A 40 7.44 6.86 8.86
C ILE A 40 7.44 5.64 7.94
N PHE A 41 6.29 4.99 7.84
CA PHE A 41 6.08 3.79 7.04
C PHE A 41 4.82 3.93 6.20
N ILE A 42 4.72 3.17 5.11
CA ILE A 42 3.56 3.21 4.21
C ILE A 42 3.15 1.80 3.81
N THR A 43 1.84 1.56 3.72
CA THR A 43 1.31 0.31 3.18
C THR A 43 0.00 0.54 2.46
N GLY A 44 -0.34 -0.35 1.54
CA GLY A 44 -1.61 -0.35 0.85
C GLY A 44 -1.88 -1.65 0.10
N LEU A 45 -3.16 -1.90 -0.13
CA LEU A 45 -3.69 -3.02 -0.89
C LEU A 45 -4.03 -2.58 -2.32
N SER A 46 -3.78 -3.42 -3.32
CA SER A 46 -4.27 -3.22 -4.70
C SER A 46 -3.74 -1.92 -5.32
N ALA A 47 -4.61 -1.02 -5.77
CA ALA A 47 -4.24 0.33 -6.19
C ALA A 47 -3.51 1.12 -5.09
N GLY A 48 -3.83 0.90 -3.80
CA GLY A 48 -3.07 1.44 -2.68
C GLY A 48 -1.67 0.82 -2.56
N GLY A 49 -1.51 -0.45 -2.97
CA GLY A 49 -0.21 -1.10 -3.09
C GLY A 49 0.62 -0.53 -4.24
N ALA A 50 -0.01 -0.24 -5.38
CA ALA A 50 0.62 0.48 -6.48
C ALA A 50 1.03 1.91 -6.07
N MET A 51 0.16 2.64 -5.36
CA MET A 51 0.49 3.97 -4.83
C MET A 51 1.61 3.88 -3.78
N THR A 52 1.65 2.82 -2.98
CA THR A 52 2.77 2.56 -2.07
C THR A 52 4.09 2.45 -2.84
N SER A 53 4.14 1.71 -3.95
CA SER A 53 5.31 1.67 -4.85
C SER A 53 5.68 3.06 -5.40
N VAL A 54 4.69 3.87 -5.80
CA VAL A 54 4.91 5.25 -6.26
C VAL A 54 5.55 6.11 -5.19
N MET A 55 5.00 6.11 -3.97
CA MET A 55 5.51 6.90 -2.85
C MET A 55 6.92 6.49 -2.46
N LEU A 56 7.19 5.18 -2.39
CA LEU A 56 8.52 4.65 -2.06
C LEU A 56 9.56 5.01 -3.13
N ALA A 57 9.19 5.03 -4.42
CA ALA A 57 10.10 5.40 -5.50
C ALA A 57 10.34 6.92 -5.60
N CYS A 58 9.26 7.70 -5.47
CA CYS A 58 9.29 9.14 -5.69
C CYS A 58 9.75 9.94 -4.46
N TYR A 59 9.52 9.43 -3.25
CA TYR A 59 9.87 10.05 -1.97
C TYR A 59 10.55 9.06 -0.99
N PRO A 60 11.56 8.29 -1.41
CA PRO A 60 12.20 7.27 -0.58
C PRO A 60 12.77 7.85 0.73
N GLU A 61 13.20 9.10 0.72
CA GLU A 61 13.77 9.79 1.89
C GLU A 61 12.77 10.01 3.04
N VAL A 62 11.47 9.83 2.78
CA VAL A 62 10.40 10.00 3.77
C VAL A 62 10.15 8.74 4.55
N PHE A 63 10.48 7.57 4.00
CA PHE A 63 10.03 6.29 4.53
C PHE A 63 11.20 5.45 5.05
N ALA A 64 11.04 4.88 6.24
CA ALA A 64 11.95 3.84 6.73
C ALA A 64 11.64 2.47 6.10
N GLY A 65 10.37 2.25 5.73
CA GLY A 65 9.96 1.03 5.05
C GLY A 65 8.56 1.15 4.44
N GLY A 66 8.23 0.23 3.55
CA GLY A 66 6.90 0.13 2.99
C GLY A 66 6.46 -1.29 2.67
N ALA A 67 5.15 -1.52 2.74
CA ALA A 67 4.56 -2.84 2.54
C ALA A 67 3.52 -2.81 1.41
N ILE A 68 3.80 -3.54 0.34
CA ILE A 68 2.99 -3.57 -0.88
C ILE A 68 2.16 -4.86 -0.87
N ILE A 69 0.85 -4.73 -0.72
CA ILE A 69 -0.07 -5.87 -0.70
C ILE A 69 -0.83 -5.93 -2.04
N ALA A 70 -0.66 -7.01 -2.79
CA ALA A 70 -1.28 -7.22 -4.10
C ALA A 70 -1.19 -5.99 -5.04
N GLY A 71 -0.03 -5.32 -5.05
CA GLY A 71 0.23 -4.10 -5.81
C GLY A 71 0.98 -4.32 -7.13
N LEU A 72 1.48 -3.23 -7.70
CA LEU A 72 2.29 -3.23 -8.92
C LEU A 72 3.68 -2.61 -8.69
N PRO A 73 4.71 -3.00 -9.46
CA PRO A 73 5.99 -2.31 -9.45
C PRO A 73 5.86 -0.89 -10.01
N TYR A 74 6.70 0.03 -9.51
CA TYR A 74 6.71 1.42 -9.96
C TYR A 74 7.10 1.52 -11.44
N GLY A 75 6.45 2.41 -12.19
CA GLY A 75 6.76 2.62 -13.61
C GLY A 75 6.45 1.43 -14.53
N SER A 76 5.64 0.47 -14.09
CA SER A 76 5.28 -0.72 -14.87
C SER A 76 4.26 -0.47 -15.99
N ALA A 77 3.50 0.63 -15.87
CA ALA A 77 2.51 1.09 -16.83
C ALA A 77 2.57 2.62 -16.97
N LYS A 78 2.24 3.12 -18.15
CA LYS A 78 2.12 4.55 -18.49
C LYS A 78 0.70 4.95 -18.83
N THR A 79 -0.18 3.96 -19.06
CA THR A 79 -1.58 4.17 -19.43
C THR A 79 -2.49 3.21 -18.67
N VAL A 80 -3.79 3.51 -18.64
CA VAL A 80 -4.80 2.67 -17.98
C VAL A 80 -4.86 1.27 -18.57
N PRO A 81 -4.91 1.10 -19.91
CA PRO A 81 -4.96 -0.24 -20.49
C PRO A 81 -3.71 -1.05 -20.14
N GLU A 82 -2.53 -0.41 -20.18
CA GLU A 82 -1.29 -1.07 -19.74
C GLU A 82 -1.37 -1.47 -18.26
N ALA A 83 -1.90 -0.62 -17.38
CA ALA A 83 -2.05 -0.94 -15.97
C ALA A 83 -2.93 -2.18 -15.76
N PHE A 84 -4.04 -2.29 -16.50
CA PHE A 84 -4.88 -3.49 -16.48
C PHE A 84 -4.18 -4.73 -17.02
N ASP A 85 -3.36 -4.59 -18.07
CA ASP A 85 -2.56 -5.71 -18.58
C ASP A 85 -1.53 -6.15 -17.54
N ARG A 86 -0.82 -5.20 -16.90
CA ARG A 86 0.13 -5.49 -15.83
C ARG A 86 -0.53 -6.17 -14.64
N MET A 87 -1.71 -5.69 -14.24
CA MET A 87 -2.50 -6.35 -13.19
C MET A 87 -2.76 -7.81 -13.54
N ARG A 88 -3.06 -8.15 -14.79
CA ARG A 88 -3.26 -9.54 -15.24
C ARG A 88 -1.95 -10.32 -15.47
N GLY A 89 -0.80 -9.72 -15.18
CA GLY A 89 0.51 -10.34 -15.39
C GLY A 89 1.00 -10.28 -16.83
N HIS A 90 0.36 -9.48 -17.69
CA HIS A 90 0.69 -9.39 -19.11
C HIS A 90 1.60 -8.20 -19.42
N GLY A 91 2.59 -8.45 -20.28
CA GLY A 91 3.45 -7.42 -20.87
C GLY A 91 4.38 -6.69 -19.89
N MET A 92 4.62 -7.23 -18.69
CA MET A 92 5.48 -6.61 -17.67
C MET A 92 6.83 -6.14 -18.27
N PRO A 93 7.28 -4.90 -18.00
CA PRO A 93 8.59 -4.46 -18.46
C PRO A 93 9.70 -5.36 -17.89
N SER A 94 10.82 -5.42 -18.61
CA SER A 94 11.97 -6.18 -18.15
C SER A 94 12.47 -5.68 -16.78
N GLU A 95 13.11 -6.57 -16.03
CA GLU A 95 13.73 -6.23 -14.74
C GLU A 95 14.62 -4.97 -14.86
N ARG A 96 15.46 -4.89 -15.90
CA ARG A 96 16.31 -3.72 -16.15
C ARG A 96 15.53 -2.42 -16.33
N GLN A 97 14.39 -2.47 -17.03
CA GLN A 97 13.53 -1.29 -17.23
C GLN A 97 12.88 -0.87 -15.91
N LEU A 98 12.36 -1.83 -15.13
CA LEU A 98 11.75 -1.53 -13.83
C LEU A 98 12.78 -0.95 -12.85
N GLN A 99 13.97 -1.52 -12.77
CA GLN A 99 15.06 -1.02 -11.92
C GLN A 99 15.52 0.37 -12.36
N LYS A 100 15.59 0.64 -13.67
CA LYS A 100 15.88 1.98 -14.19
C LYS A 100 14.79 2.96 -13.80
N ALA A 101 13.53 2.61 -13.98
CA ALA A 101 12.40 3.46 -13.61
C ALA A 101 12.43 3.83 -12.11
N LEU A 102 12.75 2.87 -11.24
CA LEU A 102 12.91 3.12 -9.80
C LEU A 102 14.05 4.12 -9.53
N ARG A 103 15.23 3.93 -10.12
CA ARG A 103 16.37 4.85 -9.93
C ARG A 103 16.10 6.25 -10.50
N ASP A 104 15.39 6.36 -11.61
CA ASP A 104 15.07 7.64 -12.24
C ASP A 104 13.95 8.40 -11.48
N ALA A 105 13.27 7.77 -10.53
CA ALA A 105 12.09 8.35 -9.85
C ALA A 105 12.44 9.50 -8.91
N SER A 106 13.65 9.51 -8.35
CA SER A 106 14.14 10.52 -7.42
C SER A 106 15.67 10.60 -7.47
N PRO A 107 16.28 11.72 -7.04
CA PRO A 107 17.74 11.85 -6.95
C PRO A 107 18.33 11.11 -5.73
N HIS A 108 17.54 10.27 -5.05
CA HIS A 108 17.95 9.61 -3.82
C HIS A 108 19.05 8.59 -4.08
N GLN A 109 20.09 8.61 -3.25
CA GLN A 109 21.24 7.69 -3.36
C GLN A 109 21.26 6.64 -2.24
N GLY A 110 20.31 6.70 -1.31
CA GLY A 110 20.22 5.81 -0.15
C GLY A 110 20.41 6.54 1.20
N PRO A 111 20.18 5.85 2.32
CA PRO A 111 19.68 4.48 2.40
C PRO A 111 18.24 4.36 1.88
N TRP A 112 17.92 3.25 1.22
CA TRP A 112 16.58 3.00 0.67
C TRP A 112 15.66 2.35 1.71
N PRO A 113 14.33 2.56 1.65
CA PRO A 113 13.38 1.92 2.56
C PRO A 113 13.42 0.39 2.43
N SER A 114 13.22 -0.31 3.55
CA SER A 114 12.96 -1.76 3.54
C SER A 114 11.60 -2.08 2.92
N ILE A 115 11.48 -3.17 2.17
CA ILE A 115 10.29 -3.51 1.38
C ILE A 115 9.68 -4.84 1.85
N SER A 116 8.39 -4.84 2.16
CA SER A 116 7.63 -6.04 2.48
C SER A 116 6.57 -6.27 1.39
N VAL A 117 6.60 -7.42 0.71
CA VAL A 117 5.68 -7.72 -0.40
C VAL A 117 4.76 -8.86 0.01
N TRP A 118 3.45 -8.67 -0.14
CA TRP A 118 2.45 -9.67 0.24
C TRP A 118 1.51 -9.94 -0.91
N HIS A 119 1.32 -11.21 -1.25
CA HIS A 119 0.48 -11.54 -2.39
C HIS A 119 -0.16 -12.92 -2.24
N GLY A 120 -1.45 -13.01 -2.56
CA GLY A 120 -2.16 -14.28 -2.68
C GLY A 120 -1.69 -15.08 -3.89
N SER A 121 -1.52 -16.39 -3.75
CA SER A 121 -1.12 -17.24 -4.89
C SER A 121 -2.28 -17.48 -5.87
N ALA A 122 -3.52 -17.24 -5.46
CA ALA A 122 -4.73 -17.41 -6.26
C ALA A 122 -5.42 -16.08 -6.59
N ASP A 123 -4.69 -14.97 -6.50
CA ASP A 123 -5.21 -13.63 -6.83
C ASP A 123 -5.51 -13.50 -8.34
N GLN A 124 -6.80 -13.39 -8.67
CA GLN A 124 -7.33 -13.22 -10.03
C GLN A 124 -7.51 -11.75 -10.44
N THR A 125 -7.28 -10.80 -9.52
CA THR A 125 -7.39 -9.36 -9.80
C THR A 125 -6.03 -8.78 -10.14
N VAL A 126 -5.03 -9.08 -9.31
CA VAL A 126 -3.63 -8.72 -9.55
C VAL A 126 -2.83 -10.01 -9.51
N ALA A 127 -2.29 -10.43 -10.66
CA ALA A 127 -1.55 -11.66 -10.81
C ALA A 127 -0.34 -11.70 -9.86
N SER A 128 -0.13 -12.87 -9.28
CA SER A 128 0.94 -13.17 -8.32
C SER A 128 2.35 -12.83 -8.85
N SER A 129 2.57 -12.89 -10.17
CA SER A 129 3.82 -12.50 -10.83
C SER A 129 4.23 -11.03 -10.59
N ASN A 130 3.28 -10.15 -10.22
CA ASN A 130 3.60 -8.77 -9.85
C ASN A 130 4.49 -8.69 -8.61
N ALA A 131 4.35 -9.59 -7.64
CA ALA A 131 5.22 -9.62 -6.46
C ALA A 131 6.67 -9.96 -6.83
N ASP A 132 6.90 -10.89 -7.75
CA ASP A 132 8.25 -11.20 -8.24
C ASP A 132 8.87 -9.98 -8.95
N ALA A 133 8.08 -9.26 -9.75
CA ALA A 133 8.52 -8.04 -10.42
C ALA A 133 8.83 -6.89 -9.44
N ILE A 134 8.05 -6.74 -8.35
CA ILE A 134 8.34 -5.78 -7.28
C ILE A 134 9.66 -6.14 -6.59
N VAL A 135 9.84 -7.40 -6.18
CA VAL A 135 11.11 -7.85 -5.56
C VAL A 135 12.28 -7.58 -6.51
N ALA A 136 12.17 -7.98 -7.78
CA ALA A 136 13.21 -7.76 -8.78
C ALA A 136 13.56 -6.28 -9.00
N GLN A 137 12.56 -5.40 -8.98
CA GLN A 137 12.78 -3.95 -9.08
C GLN A 137 13.59 -3.40 -7.90
N TRP A 138 13.28 -3.82 -6.68
CA TRP A 138 13.90 -3.29 -5.47
C TRP A 138 15.26 -3.90 -5.13
N ARG A 139 15.55 -5.13 -5.59
CA ARG A 139 16.85 -5.78 -5.34
C ARG A 139 18.04 -4.94 -5.77
N ALA A 140 17.97 -4.27 -6.93
CA ALA A 140 19.10 -3.53 -7.48
C ALA A 140 19.51 -2.30 -6.65
N VAL A 141 18.55 -1.54 -6.11
CA VAL A 141 18.88 -0.36 -5.28
C VAL A 141 19.44 -0.73 -3.92
N HIS A 142 19.18 -1.95 -3.46
CA HIS A 142 19.73 -2.53 -2.24
C HIS A 142 21.01 -3.35 -2.48
N GLY A 143 21.44 -3.53 -3.73
CA GLY A 143 22.61 -4.35 -4.08
C GLY A 143 22.45 -5.83 -3.73
N LEU A 144 21.24 -6.37 -3.86
CA LEU A 144 20.88 -7.73 -3.46
C LEU A 144 20.89 -8.73 -4.63
N ASP A 145 21.34 -9.95 -4.36
CA ASP A 145 21.32 -11.06 -5.31
C ASP A 145 19.91 -11.48 -5.71
N ALA A 146 19.77 -12.11 -6.88
CA ALA A 146 18.49 -12.63 -7.35
C ALA A 146 17.92 -13.72 -6.43
N ARG A 147 18.79 -14.57 -5.86
CA ARG A 147 18.38 -15.62 -4.93
C ARG A 147 18.14 -15.03 -3.53
N SER A 148 17.05 -15.43 -2.88
CA SER A 148 16.80 -15.07 -1.48
C SER A 148 17.87 -15.69 -0.58
N THR A 149 18.30 -14.91 0.42
CA THR A 149 19.24 -15.36 1.46
C THR A 149 18.60 -16.35 2.43
N ARG A 150 17.28 -16.28 2.60
CA ARG A 150 16.49 -17.23 3.40
C ARG A 150 15.14 -17.47 2.73
N SER A 151 14.67 -18.71 2.83
CA SER A 151 13.31 -19.11 2.49
C SER A 151 12.78 -20.00 3.61
N GLU A 152 11.57 -19.72 4.07
CA GLU A 152 10.98 -20.38 5.25
C GLU A 152 9.46 -20.43 5.14
N MET A 153 8.82 -21.19 6.02
CA MET A 153 7.37 -21.21 6.20
C MET A 153 7.01 -20.45 7.47
N VAL A 154 6.12 -19.47 7.36
CA VAL A 154 5.59 -18.68 8.49
C VAL A 154 4.08 -18.81 8.45
N ASP A 155 3.49 -19.29 9.56
CA ASP A 155 2.05 -19.49 9.70
C ASP A 155 1.42 -20.27 8.54
N GLY A 156 2.15 -21.27 8.00
CA GLY A 156 1.69 -22.09 6.88
C GLY A 156 1.88 -21.47 5.49
N HIS A 157 2.55 -20.32 5.38
CA HIS A 157 2.80 -19.63 4.11
C HIS A 157 4.28 -19.41 3.83
N SER A 158 4.64 -19.36 2.55
CA SER A 158 6.03 -19.17 2.12
C SER A 158 6.48 -17.74 2.35
N ARG A 159 7.63 -17.58 3.00
CA ARG A 159 8.34 -16.31 3.16
C ARG A 159 9.75 -16.41 2.55
N ARG A 160 10.10 -15.46 1.69
CA ARG A 160 11.47 -15.27 1.18
C ARG A 160 12.04 -13.97 1.72
N VAL A 161 13.34 -13.95 2.02
CA VAL A 161 14.03 -12.81 2.62
C VAL A 161 15.37 -12.56 1.94
N TRP A 162 15.66 -11.29 1.66
CA TRP A 162 16.95 -10.81 1.18
C TRP A 162 17.59 -9.90 2.22
N ARG A 163 18.84 -10.21 2.55
CA ARG A 163 19.65 -9.49 3.53
C ARG A 163 20.86 -8.85 2.87
N ASN A 164 21.31 -7.72 3.41
CA ASN A 164 22.62 -7.17 3.07
C ASN A 164 23.75 -7.93 3.78
N ALA A 165 24.99 -7.55 3.48
CA ALA A 165 26.19 -8.14 4.09
C ALA A 165 26.26 -7.96 5.63
N GLN A 166 25.55 -6.97 6.18
CA GLN A 166 25.43 -6.71 7.61
C GLN A 166 24.32 -7.53 8.28
N GLY A 167 23.63 -8.39 7.52
CA GLY A 167 22.55 -9.25 8.02
C GLY A 167 21.20 -8.56 8.19
N GLN A 168 21.06 -7.29 7.78
CA GLN A 168 19.80 -6.56 7.85
C GLN A 168 18.85 -7.06 6.76
N GLU A 169 17.61 -7.39 7.13
CA GLU A 169 16.57 -7.79 6.18
C GLU A 169 16.03 -6.55 5.46
N LEU A 170 16.30 -6.43 4.16
CA LEU A 170 15.92 -5.25 3.36
C LEU A 170 14.69 -5.53 2.49
N ILE A 171 14.48 -6.78 2.09
CA ILE A 171 13.28 -7.21 1.38
C ILE A 171 12.76 -8.50 2.00
N GLU A 172 11.46 -8.54 2.28
CA GLU A 172 10.73 -9.78 2.53
C GLU A 172 9.57 -9.92 1.56
N GLU A 173 9.25 -11.16 1.19
CA GLU A 173 8.10 -11.48 0.35
C GLU A 173 7.33 -12.65 0.96
N TYR A 174 6.04 -12.48 1.13
CA TYR A 174 5.10 -13.50 1.53
C TYR A 174 4.20 -13.90 0.36
N ARG A 175 4.18 -15.20 0.08
CA ARG A 175 3.24 -15.83 -0.84
C ARG A 175 2.18 -16.59 -0.06
N ILE A 176 0.96 -16.08 -0.06
CA ILE A 176 -0.13 -16.64 0.73
C ILE A 176 -0.87 -17.68 -0.12
N ALA A 177 -0.57 -18.95 0.16
CA ALA A 177 -1.12 -20.09 -0.53
C ALA A 177 -2.66 -20.08 -0.52
N GLY A 178 -3.27 -20.22 -1.71
CA GLY A 178 -4.72 -20.28 -1.90
C GLY A 178 -5.47 -18.96 -1.72
N MET A 179 -4.82 -17.90 -1.23
CA MET A 179 -5.48 -16.60 -1.03
C MET A 179 -5.72 -15.88 -2.36
N GLY A 180 -6.92 -15.31 -2.50
CA GLY A 180 -7.29 -14.40 -3.58
C GLY A 180 -6.83 -12.95 -3.36
N HIS A 181 -7.55 -11.99 -3.93
CA HIS A 181 -7.22 -10.56 -3.81
C HIS A 181 -7.64 -10.02 -2.43
N GLY A 182 -6.69 -9.58 -1.61
CA GLY A 182 -7.00 -8.99 -0.30
C GLY A 182 -5.82 -8.87 0.64
N THR A 183 -6.08 -8.27 1.80
CA THR A 183 -5.16 -8.17 2.92
C THR A 183 -5.24 -9.44 3.76
N PRO A 184 -4.11 -10.15 3.99
CA PRO A 184 -4.06 -11.30 4.88
C PRO A 184 -4.30 -10.91 6.34
N LEU A 185 -5.31 -11.52 6.94
CA LEU A 185 -5.56 -11.48 8.38
C LEU A 185 -5.26 -12.84 9.00
N GLY A 186 -4.86 -12.79 10.27
CA GLY A 186 -4.98 -13.92 11.18
C GLY A 186 -5.84 -13.43 12.33
N THR A 187 -6.99 -14.04 12.57
CA THR A 187 -7.90 -13.61 13.66
C THR A 187 -7.81 -14.52 14.89
N ALA A 188 -6.95 -15.52 14.85
CA ALA A 188 -6.69 -16.45 15.94
C ALA A 188 -5.18 -16.47 16.31
N GLY A 189 -4.90 -16.87 17.56
CA GLY A 189 -3.54 -16.92 18.09
C GLY A 189 -3.00 -15.57 18.56
N ASP A 190 -1.74 -15.55 18.97
CA ASP A 190 -1.17 -14.38 19.64
C ASP A 190 -0.88 -13.19 18.70
N ALA A 191 -0.84 -13.42 17.39
CA ALA A 191 -0.71 -12.37 16.36
C ALA A 191 -2.08 -11.94 15.79
N ALA A 192 -3.18 -12.36 16.43
CA ALA A 192 -4.53 -12.09 15.98
C ALA A 192 -4.79 -10.59 15.85
N LEU A 193 -5.08 -10.11 14.64
CA LEU A 193 -5.40 -8.71 14.36
C LEU A 193 -6.41 -8.61 13.23
N GLY A 194 -7.42 -7.75 13.43
CA GLY A 194 -8.41 -7.40 12.43
C GLY A 194 -9.70 -8.19 12.54
N VAL A 195 -10.65 -7.84 11.67
CA VAL A 195 -11.95 -8.48 11.53
C VAL A 195 -12.14 -8.77 10.05
N GLY A 196 -12.58 -9.99 9.73
CA GLY A 196 -12.85 -10.41 8.35
C GLY A 196 -13.89 -9.51 7.68
N GLY A 197 -13.70 -9.28 6.38
CA GLY A 197 -14.59 -8.43 5.59
C GLY A 197 -14.20 -8.45 4.10
N PRO A 198 -14.89 -7.65 3.26
CA PRO A 198 -14.51 -7.52 1.86
C PRO A 198 -13.03 -7.16 1.71
N PHE A 199 -12.28 -8.01 1.01
CA PHE A 199 -10.82 -7.88 0.81
C PHE A 199 -9.97 -7.90 2.09
N MET A 200 -10.54 -8.29 3.24
CA MET A 200 -9.86 -8.48 4.52
C MET A 200 -10.02 -9.96 4.88
N LEU A 201 -9.05 -10.78 4.48
CA LEU A 201 -9.20 -12.22 4.34
C LEU A 201 -8.53 -12.93 5.51
N ASP A 202 -9.31 -13.61 6.35
CA ASP A 202 -8.72 -14.46 7.39
C ASP A 202 -8.16 -15.73 6.76
N VAL A 203 -6.84 -15.79 6.74
CA VAL A 203 -6.03 -16.85 6.13
C VAL A 203 -5.02 -17.40 7.12
N GLY A 204 -5.17 -17.10 8.42
CA GLY A 204 -4.30 -17.61 9.47
C GLY A 204 -2.96 -16.89 9.60
N ILE A 205 -2.73 -15.80 8.86
CA ILE A 205 -1.52 -14.97 8.97
C ILE A 205 -1.85 -13.48 8.98
N SER A 206 -1.41 -12.78 10.02
CA SER A 206 -1.62 -11.34 10.16
C SER A 206 -0.55 -10.56 9.42
N SER A 207 -0.85 -10.06 8.21
CA SER A 207 0.12 -9.24 7.48
C SER A 207 0.53 -8.01 8.28
N THR A 208 -0.42 -7.34 8.93
CA THR A 208 -0.16 -6.16 9.77
C THR A 208 0.85 -6.44 10.87
N TRP A 209 0.71 -7.56 11.60
CA TRP A 209 1.63 -7.89 12.68
C TRP A 209 3.03 -8.19 12.16
N HIS A 210 3.14 -9.01 11.10
CA HIS A 210 4.43 -9.39 10.52
C HIS A 210 5.14 -8.20 9.87
N ILE A 211 4.42 -7.32 9.17
CA ILE A 211 4.95 -6.06 8.63
C ILE A 211 5.49 -5.18 9.76
N ALA A 212 4.71 -5.00 10.84
CA ALA A 212 5.15 -4.22 11.99
C ALA A 212 6.38 -4.84 12.68
N ARG A 213 6.49 -6.18 12.71
CA ARG A 213 7.67 -6.88 13.22
C ARG A 213 8.88 -6.66 12.33
N PHE A 214 8.71 -6.76 11.02
CA PHE A 214 9.76 -6.51 10.03
C PHE A 214 10.34 -5.09 10.16
N TRP A 215 9.48 -4.11 10.45
CA TRP A 215 9.90 -2.72 10.71
C TRP A 215 10.41 -2.46 12.14
N GLY A 216 10.48 -3.48 13.01
CA GLY A 216 10.92 -3.34 14.40
C GLY A 216 9.94 -2.53 15.28
N ILE A 217 8.68 -2.41 14.87
CA ILE A 217 7.61 -1.74 15.64
C ILE A 217 6.98 -2.72 16.63
N ALA A 218 6.63 -3.92 16.17
CA ALA A 218 6.03 -4.95 17.01
C ALA A 218 7.10 -5.80 17.70
N LYS A 219 6.88 -6.12 18.98
CA LYS A 219 7.73 -7.04 19.74
C LYS A 219 7.54 -8.49 19.25
N PRO A 220 8.56 -9.36 19.36
CA PRO A 220 8.37 -10.79 19.14
C PRO A 220 7.29 -11.33 20.07
N CYS A 221 6.37 -12.14 19.53
CA CYS A 221 5.39 -12.79 20.38
C CYS A 221 6.05 -13.98 21.10
N VAL A 222 5.93 -14.02 22.43
CA VAL A 222 6.32 -15.16 23.25
C VAL A 222 5.20 -16.18 23.17
N LYS A 223 5.46 -17.35 22.58
CA LYS A 223 4.50 -18.46 22.49
C LYS A 223 3.91 -18.73 23.88
N ARG A 224 2.59 -18.54 24.05
CA ARG A 224 1.86 -19.15 25.16
C ARG A 224 1.03 -20.28 24.60
N ASP A 225 1.34 -21.51 25.03
CA ASP A 225 0.54 -22.69 24.74
C ASP A 225 -0.82 -22.55 25.44
N ALA A 226 -1.78 -21.88 24.80
CA ALA A 226 -3.13 -21.76 25.32
C ALA A 226 -3.96 -22.95 24.84
N LYS A 227 -4.18 -23.92 25.73
CA LYS A 227 -5.27 -24.91 25.60
C LYS A 227 -6.59 -24.16 25.52
N ILE A 228 -7.21 -24.14 24.34
CA ILE A 228 -8.48 -23.46 24.10
C ILE A 228 -9.61 -24.23 24.81
N LYS A 229 -10.32 -23.58 25.74
CA LYS A 229 -11.69 -23.94 26.11
C LYS A 229 -12.64 -23.02 25.34
N PRO A 230 -13.74 -23.52 24.75
CA PRO A 230 -14.67 -22.67 24.02
C PRO A 230 -15.40 -21.73 24.98
N ALA A 231 -15.37 -20.43 24.70
CA ALA A 231 -16.09 -19.42 25.47
C ALA A 231 -17.57 -19.37 25.03
N LYS A 232 -18.47 -19.33 26.02
CA LYS A 232 -19.91 -19.10 25.81
C LYS A 232 -20.14 -17.68 25.32
N ALA A 233 -21.03 -17.53 24.33
CA ALA A 233 -21.46 -16.24 23.81
C ALA A 233 -22.25 -15.47 24.88
N ASN A 234 -21.74 -14.31 25.30
CA ASN A 234 -22.48 -13.35 26.09
C ASN A 234 -22.84 -12.16 25.19
N ASN A 235 -24.14 -11.96 24.97
CA ASN A 235 -24.70 -10.76 24.36
C ASN A 235 -24.75 -9.64 25.40
N GLU A 236 -23.80 -8.70 25.36
CA GLU A 236 -23.98 -7.38 25.96
C GLU A 236 -23.57 -6.30 24.97
N ALA A 237 -24.44 -5.30 24.81
CA ALA A 237 -24.28 -4.19 23.89
C ALA A 237 -23.23 -3.19 24.42
N LEU A 238 -22.28 -2.81 23.57
CA LEU A 238 -21.27 -1.78 23.87
C LEU A 238 -21.89 -0.37 23.73
N ALA A 239 -21.77 0.42 24.79
CA ALA A 239 -22.23 1.81 24.87
C ALA A 239 -21.40 2.76 23.95
N PRO A 240 -21.99 3.88 23.47
CA PRO A 240 -21.33 4.75 22.49
C PRO A 240 -20.47 5.82 23.20
N GLY A 241 -19.20 5.93 22.82
CA GLY A 241 -18.34 7.00 23.30
C GLY A 241 -17.05 7.13 22.52
N PHE A 242 -17.10 7.85 21.39
CA PHE A 242 -16.04 8.75 20.91
C PHE A 242 -16.55 9.45 19.63
N ALA A 243 -17.33 10.52 19.81
CA ALA A 243 -17.73 11.43 18.74
C ALA A 243 -17.75 12.87 19.25
N ARG A 244 -16.58 13.51 19.23
CA ARG A 244 -16.33 14.98 19.19
C ARG A 244 -14.81 15.15 19.20
N ALA A 245 -14.15 15.98 18.40
CA ALA A 245 -14.58 17.16 17.67
C ALA A 245 -13.59 17.49 16.54
N PHE A 246 -14.07 18.06 15.43
CA PHE A 246 -13.36 19.07 14.65
C PHE A 246 -14.41 20.05 14.12
N SER A 247 -14.45 21.26 14.67
CA SER A 247 -15.28 22.36 14.20
C SER A 247 -14.35 23.44 13.65
N MET A 248 -14.44 23.72 12.35
CA MET A 248 -13.70 24.81 11.70
C MET A 248 -14.45 26.16 11.87
N PRO A 249 -13.75 27.31 11.98
CA PRO A 249 -14.39 28.62 12.05
C PRO A 249 -14.86 29.11 10.67
N LYS A 250 -16.00 29.81 10.64
CA LYS A 250 -16.56 30.44 9.43
C LYS A 250 -15.83 31.74 9.10
N ALA A 251 -15.19 31.83 7.94
CA ALA A 251 -14.81 33.11 7.33
C ALA A 251 -15.94 33.58 6.40
N GLY A 252 -16.40 34.82 6.59
CA GLY A 252 -17.43 35.45 5.76
C GLY A 252 -16.88 35.91 4.41
N VAL A 253 -17.67 35.74 3.35
CA VAL A 253 -17.43 36.36 2.04
C VAL A 253 -18.77 36.90 1.51
N PRO A 254 -18.82 38.09 0.86
CA PRO A 254 -20.05 38.83 0.61
C PRO A 254 -20.91 38.27 -0.53
N ASN A 255 -22.18 38.63 -0.46
CA ASN A 255 -23.30 38.21 -1.29
C ASN A 255 -23.18 38.74 -2.74
N VAL A 256 -23.31 37.86 -3.74
CA VAL A 256 -23.60 38.23 -5.15
C VAL A 256 -24.71 37.31 -5.66
N PRO A 257 -25.83 37.83 -6.17
CA PRO A 257 -26.93 37.00 -6.64
C PRO A 257 -26.73 36.63 -8.12
N HIS A 258 -26.94 35.37 -8.50
CA HIS A 258 -27.74 35.03 -9.68
C HIS A 258 -28.07 33.53 -9.81
N SER A 259 -29.23 33.33 -10.40
CA SER A 259 -30.00 32.11 -10.66
C SER A 259 -29.29 31.04 -11.50
N ALA A 260 -29.45 29.75 -11.12
CA ALA A 260 -29.57 28.65 -12.06
C ALA A 260 -30.18 27.39 -11.38
N LYS A 261 -30.93 26.61 -12.16
CA LYS A 261 -31.86 25.54 -11.78
C LYS A 261 -31.19 24.35 -11.07
N ARG A 262 -31.90 23.77 -10.08
CA ARG A 262 -31.59 22.46 -9.46
C ARG A 262 -31.74 21.33 -10.48
N ALA A 263 -30.70 20.52 -10.65
CA ALA A 263 -30.80 19.19 -11.25
C ALA A 263 -30.83 18.12 -10.14
N ASN A 264 -31.80 17.22 -10.22
CA ASN A 264 -31.97 16.05 -9.34
C ASN A 264 -30.82 15.06 -9.51
N ILE A 265 -30.18 14.64 -8.41
CA ILE A 265 -29.21 13.53 -8.37
C ILE A 265 -29.87 12.38 -7.59
N PRO A 266 -30.04 11.17 -8.17
CA PRO A 266 -30.57 10.01 -7.45
C PRO A 266 -29.51 9.35 -6.54
N PRO A 267 -29.93 8.62 -5.50
CA PRO A 267 -29.03 8.07 -4.48
C PRO A 267 -28.14 6.92 -5.00
N SER A 268 -26.93 6.85 -4.45
CA SER A 268 -25.86 5.93 -4.84
C SER A 268 -26.18 4.46 -4.53
N GLN A 269 -26.02 3.59 -5.53
CA GLN A 269 -26.04 2.13 -5.37
C GLN A 269 -24.67 1.63 -4.86
N LYS A 270 -24.70 0.71 -3.87
CA LYS A 270 -23.52 -0.03 -3.39
C LYS A 270 -22.95 -0.91 -4.50
N PRO A 271 -21.62 -0.97 -4.72
CA PRO A 271 -21.05 -1.75 -5.80
C PRO A 271 -20.98 -3.24 -5.43
N SER A 272 -21.98 -4.02 -5.81
CA SER A 272 -21.95 -5.49 -5.72
C SER A 272 -21.76 -6.19 -7.07
N SER A 273 -21.41 -5.45 -8.13
CA SER A 273 -21.23 -5.99 -9.48
C SER A 273 -19.78 -5.89 -9.95
N ALA A 274 -19.36 -6.80 -10.84
CA ALA A 274 -18.03 -6.77 -11.47
C ALA A 274 -17.72 -5.43 -12.16
N ALA A 275 -18.75 -4.75 -12.67
CA ALA A 275 -18.64 -3.41 -13.23
C ALA A 275 -18.34 -2.34 -12.15
N GLY A 276 -18.90 -2.48 -10.94
CA GLY A 276 -18.63 -1.59 -9.81
C GLY A 276 -17.21 -1.74 -9.27
N ILE A 277 -16.70 -2.99 -9.17
CA ILE A 277 -15.31 -3.25 -8.75
C ILE A 277 -14.33 -2.71 -9.79
N ARG A 278 -14.60 -2.93 -11.08
CA ARG A 278 -13.81 -2.34 -12.17
C ARG A 278 -13.75 -0.83 -12.06
N LYS A 279 -14.89 -0.17 -11.82
CA LYS A 279 -14.93 1.29 -11.66
C LYS A 279 -14.14 1.78 -10.45
N VAL A 280 -14.19 1.09 -9.31
CA VAL A 280 -13.38 1.45 -8.13
C VAL A 280 -11.89 1.27 -8.39
N ILE A 281 -11.50 0.20 -9.07
CA ILE A 281 -10.11 -0.03 -9.49
C ILE A 281 -9.69 1.05 -10.49
N GLU A 282 -10.57 1.39 -11.45
CA GLU A 282 -10.34 2.50 -12.36
C GLU A 282 -10.15 3.80 -11.56
N ASP A 283 -11.08 4.22 -10.72
CA ASP A 283 -10.97 5.45 -9.94
C ASP A 283 -9.72 5.47 -9.05
N ALA A 284 -9.29 4.31 -8.52
CA ALA A 284 -8.07 4.19 -7.74
C ALA A 284 -6.79 4.22 -8.60
N LEU A 285 -6.78 3.63 -9.80
CA LEU A 285 -5.69 3.75 -10.78
C LEU A 285 -5.59 5.18 -11.34
N ARG A 286 -6.73 5.86 -11.51
CA ARG A 286 -6.82 7.28 -11.92
C ARG A 286 -6.25 8.19 -10.85
N SER A 287 -6.66 7.97 -9.62
CA SER A 287 -6.08 8.65 -8.45
C SER A 287 -4.56 8.41 -8.42
N ALA A 288 -4.12 7.16 -8.60
CA ALA A 288 -2.71 6.78 -8.61
C ALA A 288 -1.87 7.34 -9.77
N GLY A 289 -2.46 8.16 -10.65
CA GLY A 289 -1.78 8.78 -11.77
C GLY A 289 -1.49 7.86 -12.94
N LEU A 290 -2.14 6.68 -12.96
CA LEU A 290 -2.07 5.72 -14.06
C LEU A 290 -3.18 5.96 -15.10
N MET A 291 -3.91 7.09 -15.01
CA MET A 291 -4.84 7.55 -16.04
C MET A 291 -4.66 9.02 -16.41
N HIS A 292 -5.00 9.32 -17.66
CA HIS A 292 -5.32 10.66 -18.16
C HIS A 292 -6.84 10.79 -18.30
#